data_AF-A0A352FB69-F1
#
_entry.id   AF-A0A352FB69-F1
#
_cell.length_a   1.000
_cell.length_b   1.000
_cell.length_c   1.000
_cell.angle_alpha   90.00
_cell.angle_beta   90.00
_cell.angle_gamma   90.00
#
_symmetry.space_group_name_H-M   'P 1'
#
loop_
_entity.id
_entity.type
_entity.pdbx_description
1 polymer ?
#
loop_
_entity_poly.entity_id
_entity_poly.type
_entity_poly.pdbx_seq_one_letter_code
_entity_poly.pdbx_strand_id
1 'polypeptide(L)'
;MDYRQMKNQFIQRKRIRKEHFDYSTKGDYFITICAFENKALFGYIKDGKMVKGTLGIIGETWWHKIPERFPGVTLGDFIVMPNHMHGILTLEGQSRSFEGNRGWR
;
A
#
# COMPACT_ATOMS: atom_id res chain seq x y z
N MET A 1 -18.21 -27.04 -31.40
CA MET A 1 -17.82 -27.32 -30.00
C MET A 1 -18.35 -26.18 -29.14
N ASP A 2 -19.17 -26.49 -28.12
CA ASP A 2 -19.95 -25.50 -27.36
C ASP A 2 -19.07 -24.74 -26.34
N TYR A 3 -19.00 -23.42 -26.52
CA TYR A 3 -18.29 -22.46 -25.66
C TYR A 3 -18.70 -22.55 -24.17
N ARG A 4 -19.90 -23.08 -23.87
CA ARG A 4 -20.39 -23.24 -22.49
C ARG A 4 -19.67 -24.33 -21.69
N GLN A 5 -19.02 -25.30 -22.33
CA GLN A 5 -18.33 -26.41 -21.64
C GLN A 5 -16.89 -26.08 -21.19
N MET A 6 -16.25 -25.04 -21.73
CA MET A 6 -14.85 -24.68 -21.38
C MET A 6 -14.70 -23.74 -20.18
N LYS A 7 -15.80 -23.28 -19.56
CA LYS A 7 -15.78 -22.18 -18.59
C LYS A 7 -15.30 -22.56 -17.18
N ASN A 8 -15.03 -23.83 -16.91
CA ASN A 8 -14.65 -24.33 -15.58
C ASN A 8 -13.15 -24.69 -15.43
N GLN A 9 -12.29 -24.33 -16.39
CA GLN A 9 -10.86 -24.69 -16.36
C GLN A 9 -9.90 -23.60 -15.85
N PHE A 10 -10.39 -22.39 -15.56
CA PHE A 10 -9.58 -21.30 -15.02
C PHE A 10 -9.92 -21.03 -13.56
N ILE A 11 -8.91 -20.89 -12.71
CA ILE A 11 -9.08 -20.52 -11.30
C ILE A 11 -9.81 -19.18 -11.25
N GLN A 12 -11.05 -19.20 -10.77
CA GLN A 12 -11.79 -17.98 -10.49
C GLN A 12 -11.11 -17.28 -9.32
N ARG A 13 -10.50 -16.12 -9.59
CA ARG A 13 -9.85 -15.32 -8.56
C ARG A 13 -10.90 -14.93 -7.52
N LYS A 14 -10.66 -15.30 -6.26
CA LYS A 14 -11.51 -14.88 -5.14
C LYS A 14 -11.50 -13.35 -5.02
N ARG A 15 -12.58 -12.79 -4.48
CA ARG A 15 -12.60 -11.37 -4.07
C ARG A 15 -11.43 -11.12 -3.11
N ILE A 16 -10.61 -10.13 -3.42
CA ILE A 16 -9.40 -9.79 -2.64
C ILE A 16 -9.80 -9.10 -1.33
N ARG A 17 -10.86 -8.28 -1.38
CA ARG A 17 -11.40 -7.59 -0.20
C ARG A 17 -12.38 -8.49 0.54
N LYS A 18 -12.26 -8.50 1.86
CA LYS A 18 -13.19 -9.17 2.76
C LYS A 18 -14.55 -8.49 2.64
N GLU A 19 -15.58 -9.28 2.41
CA GLU A 19 -16.94 -8.78 2.29
C GLU A 19 -17.41 -8.19 3.63
N HIS A 20 -18.15 -7.09 3.56
CA HIS A 20 -18.66 -6.34 4.72
C HIS A 20 -17.59 -5.77 5.67
N PHE A 21 -16.32 -5.70 5.27
CA PHE A 21 -15.28 -5.03 6.05
C PHE A 21 -15.07 -3.59 5.58
N ASP A 22 -15.10 -2.64 6.51
CA ASP A 22 -14.82 -1.22 6.25
C ASP A 22 -13.32 -0.93 6.46
N TYR A 23 -12.61 -0.79 5.35
CA TYR A 23 -11.17 -0.50 5.29
C TYR A 23 -10.81 0.96 5.64
N SER A 24 -11.80 1.81 5.95
CA SER A 24 -11.55 3.16 6.49
C SER A 24 -11.43 3.20 8.01
N THR A 25 -11.76 2.08 8.69
CA THR A 25 -11.63 1.96 10.14
C THR A 25 -10.17 1.96 10.57
N LYS A 26 -9.97 2.31 11.85
CA LYS A 26 -8.65 2.31 12.49
C LYS A 26 -8.00 0.94 12.36
N GLY A 27 -6.74 0.90 11.93
CA GLY A 27 -5.98 -0.34 11.84
C GLY A 27 -4.68 -0.22 11.07
N ASP A 28 -3.89 -1.28 11.17
CA ASP A 28 -2.58 -1.40 10.53
C ASP A 28 -2.69 -2.13 9.19
N TYR A 29 -1.99 -1.61 8.18
CA TYR A 29 -1.98 -2.14 6.83
C TYR A 29 -0.55 -2.37 6.37
N PHE A 30 -0.25 -3.62 6.02
CA PHE A 30 0.97 -3.96 5.30
C PHE A 30 0.81 -3.65 3.81
N ILE A 31 1.65 -2.75 3.30
CA ILE A 31 1.73 -2.38 1.89
C ILE A 31 2.94 -3.03 1.26
N THR A 32 2.75 -3.52 0.03
CA THR A 32 3.84 -3.80 -0.91
C THR A 32 3.64 -2.99 -2.18
N ILE A 33 4.67 -2.25 -2.60
CA ILE A 33 4.71 -1.53 -3.87
C ILE A 33 5.79 -2.16 -4.74
N CYS A 34 5.40 -2.90 -5.78
CA CYS A 34 6.34 -3.51 -6.72
C CYS A 34 6.64 -2.56 -7.88
N ALA A 35 7.90 -2.51 -8.30
CA ALA A 35 8.29 -1.89 -9.55
C ALA A 35 7.68 -2.65 -10.75
N PHE A 36 7.49 -1.94 -11.86
CA PHE A 36 7.02 -2.53 -13.10
C PHE A 36 7.90 -3.73 -13.52
N GLU A 37 7.25 -4.87 -13.80
CA GLU A 37 7.91 -6.13 -14.17
C GLU A 37 8.98 -6.60 -13.16
N ASN A 38 8.88 -6.21 -11.88
CA ASN A 38 9.86 -6.52 -10.84
C ASN A 38 11.30 -6.06 -11.18
N LYS A 39 11.43 -5.00 -12.00
CA LYS A 39 12.74 -4.41 -12.34
C LYS A 39 13.38 -3.78 -11.11
N ALA A 40 14.71 -3.89 -11.02
CA ALA A 40 15.52 -3.33 -9.94
C ALA A 40 15.66 -1.79 -10.04
N LEU A 41 14.55 -1.07 -10.06
CA LEU A 41 14.50 0.37 -10.29
C LEU A 41 14.92 1.18 -9.06
N PHE A 42 14.79 0.62 -7.86
CA PHE A 42 15.04 1.31 -6.60
C PHE A 42 16.50 1.21 -6.13
N GLY A 43 17.31 0.36 -6.75
CA GLY A 43 18.72 0.18 -6.42
C GLY A 43 19.18 -1.25 -6.60
N TYR A 44 20.19 -1.64 -5.82
CA TYR A 44 20.78 -2.99 -5.87
C TYR A 44 21.31 -3.39 -4.48
N ILE A 45 21.62 -4.68 -4.31
CA ILE A 45 22.26 -5.18 -3.09
C ILE A 45 23.77 -5.28 -3.31
N LYS A 46 24.55 -4.75 -2.38
CA LYS A 46 26.01 -4.94 -2.30
C LYS A 46 26.39 -5.36 -0.89
N ASP A 47 27.10 -6.46 -0.75
CA ASP A 47 27.54 -7.02 0.55
C ASP A 47 26.38 -7.20 1.55
N GLY A 48 25.23 -7.68 1.06
CA GLY A 48 24.02 -7.89 1.86
C GLY A 48 23.28 -6.60 2.26
N LYS A 49 23.73 -5.43 1.80
CA LYS A 49 23.12 -4.13 2.12
C LYS A 49 22.46 -3.51 0.91
N MET A 50 21.33 -2.86 1.14
CA MET A 50 20.62 -2.11 0.10
C MET A 50 21.38 -0.82 -0.25
N VAL A 51 21.78 -0.69 -1.51
CA VAL A 51 22.28 0.55 -2.09
C VAL A 51 21.16 1.17 -2.92
N LYS A 52 20.54 2.22 -2.39
CA LYS A 52 19.44 2.92 -3.05
C LYS A 52 19.94 3.73 -4.25
N GLY A 53 19.27 3.58 -5.38
CA GLY A 53 19.37 4.49 -6.52
C GLY A 53 18.43 5.68 -6.37
N THR A 54 18.42 6.58 -7.35
CA THR A 54 17.60 7.81 -7.33
C THR A 54 16.13 7.52 -7.04
N LEU A 55 15.52 6.54 -7.70
CA LEU A 55 14.11 6.21 -7.49
C LEU A 55 13.85 5.57 -6.11
N GLY A 56 14.82 4.82 -5.57
CA GLY A 56 14.70 4.27 -4.20
C GLY A 56 14.75 5.36 -3.14
N ILE A 57 15.62 6.36 -3.31
CA ILE A 57 15.69 7.54 -2.44
C ILE A 57 14.38 8.34 -2.53
N ILE A 58 13.88 8.58 -3.74
CA ILE A 58 12.60 9.28 -3.95
C ILE A 58 11.45 8.52 -3.29
N GLY A 59 11.37 7.20 -3.50
CA GLY A 59 10.34 6.35 -2.91
C GLY A 59 10.36 6.41 -1.38
N GLU A 60 11.51 6.24 -0.76
CA GLU A 60 11.67 6.34 0.70
C GLU A 60 11.32 7.74 1.23
N THR A 61 11.79 8.79 0.55
CA THR A 61 11.50 10.17 0.93
C THR A 61 10.00 10.42 0.95
N TRP A 62 9.28 10.00 -0.10
CA TRP A 62 7.84 10.20 -0.17
C TRP A 62 7.05 9.29 0.76
N TRP A 63 7.56 8.09 1.05
CA TRP A 63 6.98 7.23 2.08
C TRP A 63 6.95 7.96 3.43
N HIS A 64 8.08 8.52 3.86
CA HIS A 64 8.16 9.24 5.14
C HIS A 64 7.36 10.55 5.17
N LYS A 65 7.02 11.13 4.01
CA LYS A 65 6.14 12.30 3.90
C LYS A 65 4.65 11.99 3.93
N ILE A 66 4.24 10.72 3.95
CA ILE A 66 2.82 10.34 3.98
C ILE A 66 2.08 11.01 5.15
N PRO A 67 2.57 10.99 6.41
CA PRO A 67 1.89 11.62 7.54
C PRO A 67 1.71 13.14 7.40
N GLU A 68 2.65 13.82 6.74
CA GLU A 68 2.56 15.27 6.50
C GLU A 68 1.38 15.61 5.58
N ARG A 69 1.12 14.74 4.60
CA ARG A 69 0.06 14.94 3.60
C ARG A 69 -1.29 14.40 4.06
N PHE A 70 -1.30 13.35 4.88
CA PHE A 70 -2.51 12.65 5.29
C PHE A 70 -2.61 12.62 6.82
N PRO A 71 -3.22 13.66 7.43
CA PRO A 71 -3.52 13.66 8.86
C PRO A 71 -4.34 12.43 9.24
N GLY A 72 -3.92 11.72 10.30
CA GLY A 72 -4.52 10.45 10.71
C GLY A 72 -3.87 9.20 10.12
N VAL A 73 -2.73 9.35 9.43
CA VAL A 73 -1.86 8.23 9.06
C VAL A 73 -0.57 8.30 9.88
N THR A 74 -0.20 7.18 10.50
CA THR A 74 1.11 6.98 11.11
C THR A 74 1.86 5.86 10.37
N LEU A 75 3.19 5.82 10.50
CA LEU A 75 4.04 4.86 9.80
C LEU A 75 4.68 3.90 10.80
N GLY A 76 4.66 2.61 10.47
CA GLY A 76 5.46 1.58 11.14
C GLY A 76 6.73 1.26 10.36
N ASP A 77 7.17 0.00 10.45
CA ASP A 77 8.35 -0.50 9.75
C ASP A 77 8.25 -0.30 8.23
N PHE A 78 9.39 0.00 7.61
CA PHE A 78 9.50 0.27 6.19
C PHE A 78 10.86 -0.15 5.65
N ILE A 79 10.88 -0.76 4.46
CA ILE A 79 12.10 -1.16 3.77
C ILE A 79 11.98 -0.97 2.26
N VAL A 80 13.08 -0.51 1.65
CA VAL A 80 13.26 -0.48 0.19
C VAL A 80 14.12 -1.66 -0.21
N MET A 81 13.63 -2.45 -1.15
CA MET A 81 14.37 -3.50 -1.85
C MET A 81 14.59 -3.07 -3.32
N PRO A 82 15.52 -3.70 -4.07
CA PRO A 82 15.83 -3.28 -5.43
C PRO A 82 14.61 -3.08 -6.35
N ASN A 83 13.61 -3.94 -6.24
CA ASN A 83 12.45 -3.96 -7.13
C ASN A 83 11.09 -3.79 -6.43
N HIS A 84 11.06 -3.59 -5.12
CA HIS A 84 9.83 -3.35 -4.39
C HIS A 84 10.10 -2.61 -3.08
N MET A 85 9.06 -2.07 -2.48
CA MET A 85 9.10 -1.46 -1.16
C MET A 85 8.01 -2.08 -0.31
N HIS A 86 8.31 -2.31 0.96
CA HIS A 86 7.34 -2.78 1.95
C HIS A 86 7.22 -1.76 3.06
N GLY A 87 6.02 -1.60 3.59
CA GLY A 87 5.88 -0.88 4.84
C GLY A 87 4.53 -1.04 5.50
N ILE A 88 4.46 -0.65 6.76
CA ILE A 88 3.25 -0.65 7.55
C ILE A 88 2.76 0.79 7.66
N LEU A 89 1.48 1.00 7.39
CA LEU A 89 0.78 2.24 7.73
C LEU A 89 -0.30 1.94 8.77
N THR A 90 -0.59 2.89 9.64
CA THR A 90 -1.73 2.81 10.54
C THR A 90 -2.68 3.94 10.20
N LEU A 91 -3.92 3.60 9.92
CA LEU A 91 -5.01 4.58 9.91
C LEU A 91 -5.45 4.75 11.36
N GLU A 92 -5.40 5.97 11.91
CA GLU A 92 -5.81 6.24 13.29
C GLU A 92 -7.34 6.34 13.46
N GLY A 93 -8.08 6.29 12.36
CA GLY A 93 -9.51 6.62 12.30
C GLY A 93 -9.74 8.13 12.36
N GLN A 94 -10.86 8.61 11.84
CA GLN A 94 -11.22 10.03 11.99
C GLN A 94 -11.41 10.32 13.49
N SER A 95 -10.57 11.18 14.08
CA SER A 95 -11.01 11.94 15.24
C SER A 95 -12.12 12.86 14.73
N ARG A 96 -13.37 12.42 14.79
CA ARG A 96 -14.49 13.36 14.77
C ARG A 96 -14.36 14.19 16.05
N SER A 97 -13.59 15.28 16.01
CA SER A 97 -13.90 16.41 16.88
C SER A 97 -15.32 16.79 16.52
N PHE A 98 -16.28 16.38 17.35
CA PHE A 98 -17.65 16.86 17.30
C PHE A 98 -17.62 18.35 17.67
N GLU A 99 -17.23 19.19 16.72
CA GLU A 99 -17.65 20.59 16.74
C GLU A 99 -19.06 20.62 16.19
N GLY A 100 -20.00 20.79 17.13
CA GLY A 100 -21.40 20.98 16.80
C GLY A 100 -21.59 22.11 15.80
N ASN A 101 -22.31 21.78 14.73
CA ASN A 101 -23.10 22.69 13.90
C ASN A 101 -22.32 23.66 12.98
N ARG A 102 -22.29 23.35 11.67
CA ARG A 102 -23.20 23.97 10.68
C ARG A 102 -23.01 23.33 9.29
N GLY A 103 -24.15 23.19 8.62
CA GLY A 103 -24.33 22.39 7.42
C GLY A 103 -23.56 22.85 6.20
N TRP A 104 -23.42 21.90 5.27
CA TRP A 104 -23.18 22.19 3.86
C TRP A 104 -24.23 21.41 3.05
N ARG A 105 -25.00 22.20 2.30
CA ARG A 105 -25.77 21.76 1.14
C ARG A 105 -24.81 21.31 0.04
#